data_AF-B7PG96-F1
#
_entry.id   AF-B7PG96-F1
#
_cell.length_a   1.000
_cell.length_b   1.000
_cell.length_c   1.000
_cell.angle_alpha   90.00
_cell.angle_beta   90.00
_cell.angle_gamma   90.00
#
_symmetry.space_group_name_H-M   'P 1'
#
loop_
_entity.id
_entity.type
_entity.pdbx_description
1 polymer ?
#
loop_
_entity_poly.entity_id
_entity_poly.type
_entity_poly.pdbx_seq_one_letter_code
_entity_poly.pdbx_strand_id
1 'polypeptide(L)'
;PPFANSLQPVIQDLTRLPHSPLLVALATCHSLHMINGEMVGYSLDTKTFQAIDWVLEEPESTDAVSFERTPARIVRPRNMVEVNTSLLKLTFTPVILLEQGDVAIGIVRQFPFESQLQRASVVITPAGSNRFQVYAKGAPETIIRMCAEESVPSDFTETLETYTRHGLRILAVASKVLPDDTTWDQAMHLLPRVELEYDLQFRGFVILQNKLKPESAPTIATLEEASIKTIMATGKIGIIFFPSSIQCHKCSGLI
;
A
#
# COMPACT_ATOMS: atom_id res chain seq x y z
N PRO A 1 -3.41 25.35 -11.33
CA PRO A 1 -3.25 25.99 -10.00
C PRO A 1 -1.97 25.48 -9.30
N PRO A 2 -1.24 26.33 -8.55
CA PRO A 2 0.14 26.07 -8.12
C PRO A 2 0.27 25.10 -6.91
N PHE A 3 -0.69 24.17 -6.75
CA PHE A 3 -0.67 23.12 -5.72
C PHE A 3 -0.19 21.76 -6.27
N ALA A 4 0.36 21.72 -7.49
CA ALA A 4 0.56 20.48 -8.22
C ALA A 4 1.79 19.65 -7.79
N ASN A 5 2.63 20.15 -6.87
CA ASN A 5 3.88 19.48 -6.50
C ASN A 5 4.13 19.34 -4.99
N SER A 6 3.04 19.23 -4.20
CA SER A 6 3.10 18.99 -2.76
C SER A 6 2.20 17.82 -2.36
N LEU A 7 2.62 17.07 -1.34
CA LEU A 7 1.87 15.99 -0.74
C LEU A 7 0.58 16.49 -0.05
N GLN A 8 -0.48 15.73 -0.22
CA GLN A 8 -1.76 15.98 0.44
C GLN A 8 -1.69 15.61 1.94
N PRO A 9 -2.57 16.19 2.78
CA PRO A 9 -2.61 15.85 4.20
C PRO A 9 -2.92 14.38 4.44
N VAL A 10 -2.41 13.85 5.56
CA VAL A 10 -2.57 12.44 5.93
C VAL A 10 -4.02 12.10 6.18
N ILE A 11 -4.50 11.05 5.51
CA ILE A 11 -5.81 10.44 5.76
C ILE A 11 -5.59 9.28 6.75
N GLN A 12 -6.15 9.42 7.96
CA GLN A 12 -6.04 8.40 9.01
C GLN A 12 -7.07 7.29 8.88
N ASP A 13 -8.25 7.62 8.35
CA ASP A 13 -9.35 6.69 8.15
C ASP A 13 -9.32 6.13 6.73
N LEU A 14 -8.86 4.88 6.61
CA LEU A 14 -8.70 4.22 5.32
C LEU A 14 -10.03 3.97 4.59
N THR A 15 -11.16 3.93 5.31
CA THR A 15 -12.49 3.81 4.70
C THR A 15 -12.91 5.05 3.93
N ARG A 16 -12.27 6.19 4.22
CA ARG A 16 -12.50 7.48 3.57
C ARG A 16 -11.50 7.78 2.45
N LEU A 17 -10.62 6.83 2.14
CA LEU A 17 -9.70 6.99 1.02
C LEU A 17 -10.50 7.12 -0.29
N PRO A 18 -10.27 8.17 -1.09
CA PRO A 18 -10.89 8.26 -2.40
C PRO A 18 -10.38 7.12 -3.29
N HIS A 19 -11.17 6.77 -4.31
CA HIS A 19 -10.74 5.88 -5.39
C HIS A 19 -9.52 6.48 -6.10
N SER A 20 -8.34 6.10 -5.60
CA SER A 20 -7.05 6.69 -5.91
C SER A 20 -6.04 5.59 -6.16
N PRO A 21 -4.90 5.89 -6.82
CA PRO A 21 -3.81 4.93 -7.00
C PRO A 21 -3.33 4.32 -5.68
N LEU A 22 -3.39 5.08 -4.58
CA LEU A 22 -3.02 4.59 -3.25
C LEU A 22 -3.98 3.50 -2.77
N LEU A 23 -5.30 3.69 -2.92
CA LEU A 23 -6.28 2.67 -2.56
C LEU A 23 -6.08 1.39 -3.40
N VAL A 24 -5.87 1.53 -4.70
CA VAL A 24 -5.61 0.39 -5.60
C VAL A 24 -4.33 -0.34 -5.18
N ALA A 25 -3.26 0.37 -4.83
CA ALA A 25 -2.03 -0.24 -4.34
C ALA A 25 -2.23 -1.01 -3.03
N LEU A 26 -2.98 -0.46 -2.08
CA LEU A 26 -3.32 -1.13 -0.82
C LEU A 26 -4.16 -2.39 -1.05
N ALA A 27 -5.07 -2.34 -2.02
CA ALA A 27 -5.95 -3.45 -2.39
C ALA A 27 -5.27 -4.55 -3.22
N THR A 28 -4.17 -4.28 -3.91
CA THR A 28 -3.61 -5.24 -4.90
C THR A 28 -2.18 -5.65 -4.62
N CYS A 29 -1.37 -4.77 -4.04
CA CYS A 29 0.05 -5.00 -3.82
C CYS A 29 0.27 -5.67 -2.47
N HIS A 30 -0.26 -6.88 -2.26
CA HIS A 30 -0.14 -7.63 -0.99
C HIS A 30 0.03 -9.13 -1.23
N SER A 31 0.70 -9.85 -0.33
CA SER A 31 0.87 -11.31 -0.47
C SER A 31 -0.24 -12.11 0.23
N LEU A 32 -1.48 -11.59 0.24
CA LEU A 32 -2.64 -12.26 0.83
C LEU A 32 -3.18 -13.36 -0.10
N HIS A 33 -3.69 -14.41 0.53
CA HIS A 33 -4.31 -15.58 -0.09
C HIS A 33 -5.60 -15.93 0.63
N MET A 34 -6.52 -16.59 -0.07
CA MET A 34 -7.78 -17.09 0.50
C MET A 34 -7.71 -18.61 0.63
N ILE A 35 -7.58 -19.13 1.86
CA ILE A 35 -7.48 -20.57 2.11
C ILE A 35 -8.65 -20.97 3.00
N ASN A 36 -9.51 -21.87 2.52
CA ASN A 36 -10.70 -22.34 3.25
C ASN A 36 -11.62 -21.21 3.75
N GLY A 37 -11.72 -20.11 2.99
CA GLY A 37 -12.53 -18.94 3.36
C GLY A 37 -11.86 -18.01 4.38
N GLU A 38 -10.63 -18.29 4.79
CA GLU A 38 -9.84 -17.41 5.66
C GLU A 38 -8.71 -16.72 4.89
N MET A 39 -8.51 -15.43 5.19
CA MET A 39 -7.47 -14.62 4.58
C MET A 39 -6.14 -14.84 5.29
N VAL A 40 -5.19 -15.46 4.58
CA VAL A 40 -3.86 -15.81 5.10
C VAL A 40 -2.80 -14.90 4.50
N GLY A 41 -1.90 -14.40 5.35
CA GLY A 41 -0.72 -13.62 4.94
C GLY A 41 -0.13 -12.82 6.09
N TYR A 42 0.64 -11.77 5.78
CA TYR A 42 1.25 -10.93 6.81
C TYR A 42 0.19 -10.10 7.55
N SER A 43 0.31 -10.06 8.88
CA SER A 43 -0.66 -9.35 9.74
C SER A 43 -0.85 -7.87 9.39
N LEU A 44 0.18 -7.21 8.87
CA LEU A 44 0.08 -5.84 8.36
C LEU A 44 -0.82 -5.74 7.13
N ASP A 45 -0.60 -6.61 6.14
CA ASP A 45 -1.39 -6.62 4.91
C ASP A 45 -2.84 -7.01 5.22
N THR A 46 -3.07 -8.01 6.07
CA THR A 46 -4.43 -8.43 6.48
C THR A 46 -5.21 -7.28 7.12
N LYS A 47 -4.59 -6.57 8.08
CA LYS A 47 -5.22 -5.43 8.75
C LYS A 47 -5.49 -4.28 7.78
N THR A 48 -4.56 -4.02 6.86
CA THR A 48 -4.71 -2.96 5.86
C THR A 48 -5.84 -3.27 4.89
N PHE A 49 -5.91 -4.51 4.42
CA PHE A 49 -6.94 -4.97 3.49
C PHE A 49 -8.34 -5.00 4.14
N GLN A 50 -8.43 -5.39 5.41
CA GLN A 50 -9.67 -5.28 6.18
C GLN A 50 -10.10 -3.82 6.38
N ALA A 51 -9.15 -2.91 6.62
CA ALA A 51 -9.43 -1.50 6.88
C ALA A 51 -9.93 -0.74 5.65
N ILE A 52 -9.57 -1.15 4.44
CA ILE A 52 -10.08 -0.54 3.20
C ILE A 52 -11.48 -1.07 2.82
N ASP A 53 -11.98 -2.12 3.49
CA ASP A 53 -13.25 -2.82 3.23
C ASP A 53 -13.38 -3.45 1.82
N TRP A 54 -12.36 -4.24 1.45
CA TRP A 54 -12.33 -4.98 0.18
C TRP A 54 -12.49 -6.48 0.41
N VAL A 55 -12.82 -7.19 -0.66
CA VAL A 55 -12.95 -8.65 -0.74
C VAL A 55 -11.89 -9.17 -1.70
N LEU A 56 -11.24 -10.27 -1.32
CA LEU A 56 -10.26 -10.99 -2.11
C LEU A 56 -10.83 -12.33 -2.51
N GLU A 57 -10.71 -12.68 -3.78
CA GLU A 57 -11.21 -13.92 -4.36
C GLU A 57 -10.14 -14.59 -5.21
N GLU A 58 -10.11 -15.91 -5.16
CA GLU A 58 -9.25 -16.74 -6.00
C GLU A 58 -10.16 -17.42 -7.03
N PRO A 59 -10.23 -16.91 -8.27
CA PRO A 59 -11.14 -17.45 -9.26
C PRO A 59 -10.70 -18.85 -9.71
N GLU A 60 -11.66 -19.74 -9.91
CA GLU A 60 -11.44 -21.05 -10.50
C GLU A 60 -11.46 -20.96 -12.04
N SER A 61 -10.82 -21.92 -12.72
CA SER A 61 -10.76 -21.93 -14.20
C SER A 61 -12.14 -22.05 -14.86
N THR A 62 -13.14 -22.50 -14.12
CA THR A 62 -14.54 -22.67 -14.56
C THR A 62 -15.41 -21.44 -14.32
N ASP A 63 -14.92 -20.45 -13.58
CA ASP A 63 -15.69 -19.28 -13.23
C ASP A 63 -15.86 -18.34 -14.43
N ALA A 64 -17.08 -17.89 -14.67
CA ALA A 64 -17.33 -16.80 -15.59
C ALA A 64 -16.86 -15.49 -14.95
N VAL A 65 -15.71 -14.98 -15.40
CA VAL A 65 -15.10 -13.74 -14.88
C VAL A 65 -15.22 -12.61 -15.89
N SER A 66 -15.28 -11.35 -15.42
CA SER A 66 -15.40 -10.14 -16.25
C SER A 66 -14.07 -9.70 -16.91
N PHE A 67 -13.12 -10.63 -17.07
CA PHE A 67 -11.78 -10.41 -17.61
C PHE A 67 -11.56 -11.22 -18.88
N GLU A 68 -10.69 -10.75 -19.79
CA GLU A 68 -10.34 -11.48 -21.03
C GLU A 68 -9.78 -12.89 -20.73
N ARG A 69 -9.03 -13.02 -19.64
CA ARG A 69 -8.54 -14.29 -19.10
C ARG A 69 -8.63 -14.29 -17.57
N THR A 70 -8.65 -15.47 -16.97
CA THR A 70 -8.72 -15.65 -15.51
C THR A 70 -7.45 -15.10 -14.83
N PRO A 71 -7.54 -14.00 -14.05
CA PRO A 71 -6.40 -13.51 -13.27
C PRO A 71 -6.10 -14.44 -12.10
N ALA A 72 -4.91 -14.31 -11.49
CA ALA A 72 -4.52 -15.15 -10.37
C ALA A 72 -5.40 -14.93 -9.12
N ARG A 73 -5.83 -13.68 -8.92
CA ARG A 73 -6.69 -13.23 -7.81
C ARG A 73 -7.55 -12.07 -8.29
N ILE A 74 -8.71 -11.87 -7.69
CA ILE A 74 -9.61 -10.74 -7.96
C ILE A 74 -9.84 -10.02 -6.64
N VAL A 75 -9.74 -8.69 -6.67
CA VAL A 75 -10.11 -7.83 -5.53
C VAL A 75 -11.20 -6.87 -5.94
N ARG A 76 -12.17 -6.64 -5.04
CA ARG A 76 -13.28 -5.72 -5.27
C ARG A 76 -13.74 -5.09 -3.96
N PRO A 77 -14.29 -3.87 -3.98
CA PRO A 77 -14.86 -3.26 -2.78
C PRO A 77 -16.06 -4.09 -2.30
N ARG A 78 -16.21 -4.23 -0.98
CA ARG A 78 -17.34 -4.96 -0.39
C ARG A 78 -18.67 -4.23 -0.60
N ASN A 79 -18.63 -2.90 -0.52
CA ASN A 79 -19.78 -2.04 -0.72
C ASN A 79 -19.58 -1.23 -2.01
N MET A 80 -20.52 -1.33 -2.95
CA MET A 80 -20.58 -0.44 -4.11
C MET A 80 -20.97 0.96 -3.63
N VAL A 81 -19.98 1.76 -3.27
CA VAL A 81 -20.21 3.19 -3.12
C VAL A 81 -20.44 3.74 -4.53
N GLU A 82 -21.58 4.39 -4.77
CA GLU A 82 -21.83 5.14 -6.00
C GLU A 82 -20.68 6.14 -6.21
N VAL A 83 -19.75 5.77 -7.09
CA VAL A 83 -18.60 6.61 -7.40
C VAL A 83 -19.13 7.80 -8.19
N ASN A 84 -19.18 8.97 -7.56
CA ASN A 84 -19.55 10.21 -8.22
C ASN A 84 -18.42 10.57 -9.22
N THR A 85 -18.55 10.07 -10.45
CA THR A 85 -17.60 10.18 -11.58
C THR A 85 -17.18 11.62 -11.93
N SER A 86 -17.92 12.61 -11.44
CA SER A 86 -17.68 14.03 -11.72
C SER A 86 -16.47 14.63 -10.99
N LEU A 87 -16.12 14.15 -9.78
CA LEU A 87 -14.99 14.69 -9.00
C LEU A 87 -13.63 14.10 -9.39
N LEU A 88 -13.62 12.94 -10.04
CA LEU A 88 -12.43 12.19 -10.44
C LEU A 88 -11.78 12.74 -11.73
N LYS A 89 -12.47 13.58 -12.50
CA LYS A 89 -11.94 14.24 -13.70
C LYS A 89 -10.94 15.36 -13.40
N LEU A 90 -10.83 15.82 -12.14
CA LEU A 90 -10.05 17.00 -11.76
C LEU A 90 -8.62 16.70 -11.29
N THR A 91 -8.26 15.44 -11.05
CA THR A 91 -6.89 15.04 -10.70
C THR A 91 -6.18 14.56 -11.96
N PHE A 92 -5.08 15.22 -12.33
CA PHE A 92 -4.22 14.91 -13.48
C PHE A 92 -3.59 13.51 -13.33
N THR A 93 -4.37 12.45 -13.57
CA THR A 93 -3.86 11.09 -13.66
C THR A 93 -4.85 10.27 -14.47
N PRO A 94 -4.42 9.53 -15.51
CA PRO A 94 -5.27 8.55 -16.17
C PRO A 94 -5.37 7.32 -15.26
N VAL A 95 -5.96 7.49 -14.06
CA VAL A 95 -6.63 6.38 -13.41
C VAL A 95 -7.91 6.27 -14.20
N ILE A 96 -7.93 5.31 -15.12
CA ILE A 96 -9.13 4.95 -15.87
C ILE A 96 -10.17 4.63 -14.81
N LEU A 97 -11.01 5.64 -14.60
CA LEU A 97 -12.34 5.53 -14.06
C LEU A 97 -12.93 4.26 -14.64
N LEU A 98 -13.37 3.39 -13.75
CA LEU A 98 -14.16 2.22 -14.07
C LEU A 98 -15.40 2.74 -14.80
N GLU A 99 -15.31 2.86 -16.12
CA GLU A 99 -16.39 3.43 -16.95
C GLU A 99 -17.60 2.49 -17.01
N GLN A 100 -17.54 1.30 -16.41
CA GLN A 100 -18.64 0.35 -16.39
C GLN A 100 -18.66 -0.39 -15.06
N GLY A 101 -19.59 0.00 -14.18
CA GLY A 101 -20.37 -0.81 -13.22
C GLY A 101 -19.74 -1.86 -12.28
N ASP A 102 -18.58 -2.42 -12.59
CA ASP A 102 -17.91 -3.49 -11.86
C ASP A 102 -16.52 -3.02 -11.42
N VAL A 103 -16.37 -2.74 -10.12
CA VAL A 103 -15.12 -2.24 -9.51
C VAL A 103 -14.19 -3.40 -9.15
N ALA A 104 -14.14 -4.42 -10.00
CA ALA A 104 -13.26 -5.57 -9.81
C ALA A 104 -11.89 -5.32 -10.46
N ILE A 105 -10.83 -5.73 -9.76
CA ILE A 105 -9.46 -5.62 -10.22
C ILE A 105 -8.83 -7.01 -10.20
N GLY A 106 -8.40 -7.47 -11.36
CA GLY A 106 -7.67 -8.72 -11.52
C GLY A 106 -6.19 -8.52 -11.24
N ILE A 107 -5.62 -9.31 -10.34
CA ILE A 107 -4.18 -9.42 -10.11
C ILE A 107 -3.63 -10.44 -11.10
N VAL A 108 -2.90 -9.96 -12.11
CA VAL A 108 -2.37 -10.78 -13.21
C VAL A 108 -1.07 -11.44 -12.79
N ARG A 109 -0.15 -10.65 -12.23
CA ARG A 109 1.19 -11.11 -11.83
C ARG A 109 1.63 -10.39 -10.58
N GLN A 110 2.27 -11.10 -9.67
CA GLN A 110 2.77 -10.51 -8.42
C GLN A 110 4.23 -10.84 -8.21
N PHE A 111 4.98 -9.83 -7.77
CA PHE A 111 6.34 -9.95 -7.27
C PHE A 111 6.29 -9.68 -5.76
N PRO A 112 6.42 -10.72 -4.92
CA PRO A 112 6.34 -10.56 -3.47
C PRO A 112 7.45 -9.66 -2.94
N PHE A 113 7.29 -9.21 -1.70
CA PHE A 113 8.30 -8.38 -1.05
C PHE A 113 9.61 -9.17 -0.90
N GLU A 114 10.68 -8.64 -1.49
CA GLU A 114 12.02 -9.20 -1.34
C GLU A 114 12.87 -8.28 -0.47
N SER A 115 13.41 -8.81 0.63
CA SER A 115 14.18 -8.01 1.60
C SER A 115 15.43 -7.37 1.00
N GLN A 116 16.08 -8.02 0.02
CA GLN A 116 17.24 -7.46 -0.68
C GLN A 116 16.86 -6.28 -1.57
N LEU A 117 15.69 -6.34 -2.20
CA LEU A 117 15.17 -5.29 -3.08
C LEU A 117 14.38 -4.22 -2.32
N GLN A 118 13.94 -4.53 -1.10
CA GLN A 118 13.12 -3.71 -0.20
C GLN A 118 11.82 -3.20 -0.85
N ARG A 119 11.22 -4.00 -1.74
CA ARG A 119 10.00 -3.64 -2.47
C ARG A 119 9.20 -4.87 -2.91
N ALA A 120 7.93 -4.64 -3.18
CA ALA A 120 7.01 -5.54 -3.86
C ALA A 120 6.38 -4.81 -5.05
N SER A 121 5.95 -5.57 -6.06
CA SER A 121 5.24 -5.03 -7.22
C SER A 121 4.15 -5.97 -7.71
N VAL A 122 3.18 -5.42 -8.42
CA VAL A 122 2.03 -6.18 -8.93
C VAL A 122 1.60 -5.60 -10.28
N VAL A 123 1.22 -6.49 -11.19
CA VAL A 123 0.57 -6.16 -12.46
C VAL A 123 -0.92 -6.46 -12.30
N ILE A 124 -1.75 -5.47 -12.59
CA ILE A 124 -3.20 -5.55 -12.46
C ILE A 124 -3.89 -5.25 -13.78
N THR A 125 -5.13 -5.69 -13.89
CA THR A 125 -6.05 -5.30 -14.96
C THR A 125 -7.41 -4.98 -14.35
N PRO A 126 -8.02 -3.81 -14.63
CA PRO A 126 -9.40 -3.54 -14.24
C PRO A 126 -10.37 -4.44 -15.01
N ALA A 127 -11.51 -4.79 -14.40
CA ALA A 127 -12.59 -5.51 -15.08
C ALA A 127 -13.14 -4.68 -16.25
N GLY A 128 -13.48 -5.34 -17.36
CA GLY A 128 -13.96 -4.67 -18.58
C GLY A 128 -12.93 -3.83 -19.34
N SER A 129 -11.66 -3.82 -18.90
CA SER A 129 -10.55 -3.11 -19.57
C SER A 129 -9.50 -4.11 -20.05
N ASN A 130 -8.86 -3.82 -21.19
CA ASN A 130 -7.68 -4.56 -21.66
C ASN A 130 -6.36 -3.82 -21.39
N ARG A 131 -6.36 -2.93 -20.39
CA ARG A 131 -5.19 -2.13 -20.02
C ARG A 131 -4.59 -2.62 -18.72
N PHE A 132 -3.29 -2.83 -18.74
CA PHE A 132 -2.52 -3.27 -17.59
C PHE A 132 -1.91 -2.09 -16.84
N GLN A 133 -1.84 -2.20 -15.52
CA GLN A 133 -1.15 -1.23 -14.67
C GLN A 133 -0.20 -1.95 -13.73
N VAL A 134 0.93 -1.33 -13.46
CA VAL A 134 1.92 -1.79 -12.49
C VAL A 134 1.84 -0.91 -11.26
N TYR A 135 1.81 -1.53 -10.09
CA TYR A 135 1.93 -0.86 -8.80
C TYR A 135 3.14 -1.42 -8.06
N ALA A 136 3.93 -0.55 -7.45
CA ALA A 136 5.05 -0.91 -6.60
C ALA A 136 4.92 -0.24 -5.23
N LYS A 137 5.19 -1.00 -4.17
CA LYS A 137 5.28 -0.49 -2.79
C LYS A 137 6.56 -0.95 -2.13
N GLY A 138 7.21 -0.08 -1.36
CA GLY A 138 8.51 -0.42 -0.75
C GLY A 138 9.14 0.68 0.07
N ALA A 139 10.42 0.51 0.38
CA ALA A 139 11.22 1.54 1.03
C ALA A 139 11.23 2.82 0.17
N PRO A 140 11.01 4.01 0.77
CA PRO A 140 11.01 5.29 0.05
C PRO A 140 12.20 5.48 -0.88
N GLU A 141 13.42 5.20 -0.38
CA GLU A 141 14.68 5.30 -1.12
C GLU A 141 14.76 4.37 -2.35
N THR A 142 14.12 3.20 -2.28
CA THR A 142 14.08 2.26 -3.41
C THR A 142 13.06 2.71 -4.44
N ILE A 143 11.86 3.10 -4.00
CA ILE A 143 10.76 3.48 -4.89
C ILE A 143 11.11 4.75 -5.66
N ILE A 144 11.69 5.76 -5.01
CA ILE A 144 12.04 7.02 -5.67
C ILE A 144 13.05 6.82 -6.81
N ARG A 145 14.02 5.92 -6.66
CA ARG A 145 15.02 5.58 -7.70
C ARG A 145 14.41 4.94 -8.95
N MET A 146 13.18 4.45 -8.85
CA MET A 146 12.43 3.83 -9.95
C MET A 146 11.37 4.78 -10.52
N CYS A 147 11.17 5.94 -9.89
CA CYS A 147 10.18 6.91 -10.33
C CYS A 147 10.78 7.90 -11.32
N ALA A 148 9.94 8.42 -12.22
CA ALA A 148 10.24 9.59 -13.03
C ALA A 148 10.50 10.79 -12.10
N GLU A 149 11.59 11.53 -12.32
CA GLU A 149 11.96 12.69 -11.49
C GLU A 149 10.84 13.74 -11.44
N GLU A 150 10.11 13.91 -12.55
CA GLU A 150 8.98 14.85 -12.67
C GLU A 150 7.78 14.48 -11.79
N SER A 151 7.66 13.21 -11.39
CA SER A 151 6.56 12.75 -10.55
C SER A 151 6.81 12.95 -9.06
N VAL A 152 8.04 13.27 -8.67
CA VAL A 152 8.44 13.38 -7.26
C VAL A 152 8.17 14.80 -6.76
N PRO A 153 7.33 14.97 -5.73
CA PRO A 153 7.02 16.29 -5.21
C PRO A 153 8.20 16.88 -4.44
N SER A 154 8.32 18.21 -4.44
CA SER A 154 9.46 18.90 -3.82
C SER A 154 9.52 18.73 -2.30
N ASP A 155 8.39 18.43 -1.67
CA ASP A 155 8.26 18.20 -0.23
C ASP A 155 8.46 16.72 0.18
N PHE A 156 8.85 15.84 -0.76
CA PHE A 156 9.07 14.42 -0.51
C PHE A 156 10.06 14.18 0.65
N THR A 157 11.26 14.78 0.56
CA THR A 157 12.34 14.56 1.54
C THR A 157 11.98 15.13 2.90
N GLU A 158 11.45 16.35 2.95
CA GLU A 158 11.04 16.99 4.22
C GLU A 158 9.94 16.19 4.92
N THR A 159 8.96 15.69 4.16
CA THR A 159 7.86 14.88 4.68
C THR A 159 8.36 13.53 5.18
N LEU A 160 9.24 12.88 4.41
CA LEU A 160 9.87 11.60 4.77
C LEU A 160 10.67 11.74 6.08
N GLU A 161 11.51 12.76 6.19
CA GLU A 161 12.30 13.04 7.39
C GLU A 161 11.41 13.36 8.59
N THR A 162 10.33 14.12 8.38
CA THR A 162 9.39 14.45 9.45
C THR A 162 8.76 13.20 10.02
N TYR A 163 8.18 12.32 9.21
CA TYR A 163 7.56 11.10 9.73
C TYR A 163 8.57 10.08 10.25
N THR A 164 9.78 10.03 9.68
CA THR A 164 10.86 9.16 10.16
C THR A 164 11.34 9.60 11.54
N ARG A 165 11.46 10.92 11.79
CA ARG A 165 11.78 11.47 13.12
C ARG A 165 10.73 11.12 14.18
N HIS A 166 9.47 10.95 13.77
CA HIS A 166 8.40 10.48 14.65
C HIS A 166 8.39 8.95 14.83
N GLY A 167 9.41 8.22 14.34
CA GLY A 167 9.54 6.77 14.44
C GLY A 167 8.44 5.98 13.73
N LEU A 168 7.77 6.60 12.75
CA LEU A 168 6.74 5.94 11.95
C LEU A 168 7.40 5.12 10.83
N ARG A 169 6.80 3.97 10.51
CA ARG A 169 7.24 3.17 9.36
C ARG A 169 6.56 3.73 8.11
N ILE A 170 7.35 4.07 7.11
CA ILE A 170 6.85 4.70 5.88
C ILE A 170 7.12 3.76 4.71
N LEU A 171 6.12 3.59 3.85
CA LEU A 171 6.27 2.94 2.55
C LEU A 171 5.93 3.95 1.47
N ALA A 172 6.72 4.00 0.41
CA ALA A 172 6.37 4.74 -0.79
C ALA A 172 5.57 3.84 -1.74
N VAL A 173 4.66 4.45 -2.48
CA VAL A 173 3.85 3.79 -3.51
C VAL A 173 4.05 4.53 -4.83
N ALA A 174 4.26 3.77 -5.89
CA ALA A 174 4.33 4.28 -7.25
C ALA A 174 3.50 3.41 -8.19
N SER A 175 3.05 3.99 -9.30
CA SER A 175 2.33 3.24 -10.33
C SER A 175 2.64 3.69 -11.74
N LYS A 176 2.42 2.78 -12.69
CA LYS A 176 2.62 3.01 -14.12
C LYS A 176 1.51 2.32 -14.90
N VAL A 177 1.06 2.95 -15.99
CA VAL A 177 0.15 2.32 -16.96
C VAL A 177 1.01 1.74 -18.06
N LEU A 178 0.79 0.47 -18.41
CA LEU A 178 1.51 -0.16 -19.52
C LEU A 178 0.91 0.31 -20.87
N PRO A 179 1.70 0.26 -21.96
CA PRO A 179 1.22 0.58 -23.30
C PRO A 179 -0.03 -0.22 -23.70
N ASP A 180 -0.91 0.38 -24.51
CA ASP A 180 -2.21 -0.20 -24.88
C ASP A 180 -2.11 -1.43 -25.79
N ASP A 181 -0.94 -1.64 -26.40
CA ASP A 181 -0.59 -2.81 -27.20
C ASP A 181 -0.03 -3.98 -26.37
N THR A 182 0.08 -3.83 -25.05
CA THR A 182 0.56 -4.89 -24.16
C THR A 182 -0.44 -6.04 -24.14
N THR A 183 0.02 -7.24 -24.49
CA THR A 183 -0.80 -8.45 -24.45
C THR A 183 -0.82 -9.09 -23.07
N TRP A 184 -1.84 -9.93 -22.81
CA TRP A 184 -1.93 -10.67 -21.54
C TRP A 184 -0.69 -11.52 -21.27
N ASP A 185 -0.19 -12.24 -22.27
CA ASP A 185 1.00 -13.09 -22.14
C ASP A 185 2.27 -12.26 -21.81
N GLN A 186 2.36 -11.04 -22.35
CA GLN A 186 3.43 -10.11 -22.00
C GLN A 186 3.33 -9.67 -20.53
N ALA A 187 2.16 -9.24 -20.08
CA ALA A 187 1.92 -8.82 -18.71
C ALA A 187 2.14 -9.96 -17.70
N MET A 188 1.72 -11.17 -18.04
CA MET A 188 1.76 -12.34 -17.17
C MET A 188 3.15 -12.99 -17.09
N HIS A 189 3.89 -13.07 -18.20
CA HIS A 189 5.12 -13.88 -18.27
C HIS A 189 6.30 -13.19 -18.96
N LEU A 190 6.08 -12.52 -20.09
CA LEU A 190 7.21 -12.15 -20.97
C LEU A 190 7.95 -10.88 -20.51
N LEU A 191 7.26 -9.92 -19.89
CA LEU A 191 7.92 -8.69 -19.43
C LEU A 191 8.82 -8.97 -18.22
N PRO A 192 10.10 -8.56 -18.26
CA PRO A 192 10.99 -8.69 -17.13
C PRO A 192 10.62 -7.68 -16.03
N ARG A 193 10.89 -8.05 -14.78
CA ARG A 193 10.59 -7.21 -13.61
C ARG A 193 11.19 -5.80 -13.71
N VAL A 194 12.40 -5.69 -14.26
CA VAL A 194 13.11 -4.42 -14.41
C VAL A 194 12.34 -3.43 -15.28
N GLU A 195 11.73 -3.89 -16.38
CA GLU A 195 10.92 -3.04 -17.25
C GLU A 195 9.60 -2.64 -16.60
N LEU A 196 8.99 -3.55 -15.84
CA LEU A 196 7.76 -3.26 -15.10
C LEU A 196 8.00 -2.22 -14.00
N GLU A 197 9.16 -2.28 -13.33
CA GLU A 197 9.55 -1.43 -12.21
C GLU A 197 10.37 -0.18 -12.61
N TYR A 198 10.40 0.19 -13.89
CA TYR A 198 11.08 1.39 -14.39
C TYR A 198 10.10 2.51 -14.73
N ASP A 199 10.53 3.78 -14.62
CA ASP A 199 9.76 4.98 -15.01
C ASP A 199 8.35 5.04 -14.38
N LEU A 200 8.28 4.74 -13.08
CA LEU A 200 7.03 4.77 -12.32
C LEU A 200 6.64 6.21 -11.96
N GLN A 201 5.37 6.46 -11.75
CA GLN A 201 4.90 7.73 -11.19
C GLN A 201 4.70 7.59 -9.69
N PHE A 202 5.35 8.43 -8.90
CA PHE A 202 5.14 8.47 -7.46
C PHE A 202 3.68 8.86 -7.14
N ARG A 203 3.05 8.13 -6.21
CA ARG A 203 1.64 8.32 -5.83
C ARG A 203 1.43 8.78 -4.40
N GLY A 204 2.40 8.54 -3.52
CA GLY A 204 2.33 8.98 -2.14
C GLY A 204 2.94 7.99 -1.16
N PHE A 205 2.74 8.29 0.12
CA PHE A 205 3.22 7.48 1.24
C PHE A 205 2.10 6.72 1.94
N VAL A 206 2.42 5.52 2.41
CA VAL A 206 1.65 4.76 3.39
C VAL A 206 2.40 4.80 4.70
N ILE A 207 1.80 5.45 5.70
CA ILE A 207 2.41 5.65 7.02
C ILE A 207 1.81 4.64 7.99
N LEU A 208 2.67 3.89 8.66
CA LEU A 208 2.32 2.79 9.53
C LEU A 208 2.87 3.06 10.93
N GLN A 209 1.98 3.00 11.92
CA GLN A 209 2.34 3.16 13.32
C GLN A 209 2.19 1.83 14.07
N ASN A 210 3.25 1.38 14.73
CA ASN A 210 3.16 0.27 15.67
C ASN A 210 2.61 0.78 16.99
N LYS A 211 1.31 0.59 17.23
CA LYS A 211 0.73 0.88 18.54
C LYS A 211 1.09 -0.23 19.53
N LEU A 212 1.45 0.17 20.75
CA LEU A 212 1.55 -0.77 21.87
C LEU A 212 0.17 -1.41 22.13
N LYS A 213 0.18 -2.63 22.68
CA LYS A 213 -1.05 -3.21 23.19
C LYS A 213 -1.59 -2.29 24.30
N PRO A 214 -2.91 -2.09 24.39
CA PRO A 214 -3.50 -1.21 25.41
C PRO A 214 -3.14 -1.65 26.83
N GLU A 215 -2.92 -2.96 27.04
CA GLU A 215 -2.48 -3.53 28.31
C GLU A 215 -1.01 -3.28 28.65
N SER A 216 -0.15 -2.94 27.68
CA SER A 216 1.28 -2.77 27.93
C SER A 216 1.58 -1.61 28.87
N ALA A 217 0.93 -0.46 28.69
CA ALA A 217 1.14 0.72 29.54
C ALA A 217 0.74 0.48 31.01
N PRO A 218 -0.47 -0.02 31.34
CA PRO A 218 -0.84 -0.29 32.73
C PRO A 218 0.02 -1.39 33.35
N THR A 219 0.36 -2.46 32.62
CA THR A 219 1.25 -3.51 33.15
C THR A 219 2.64 -2.98 33.48
N ILE A 220 3.23 -2.14 32.62
CA ILE A 220 4.53 -1.52 32.90
C ILE A 220 4.44 -0.63 34.14
N ALA A 221 3.37 0.16 34.27
CA ALA A 221 3.16 1.03 35.44
C ALA A 221 3.07 0.21 36.74
N THR A 222 2.33 -0.90 36.75
CA THR A 222 2.25 -1.80 37.92
C THR A 222 3.61 -2.40 38.28
N LEU A 223 4.42 -2.79 37.29
CA LEU A 223 5.78 -3.31 37.54
C LEU A 223 6.70 -2.25 38.13
N GLU A 224 6.58 -0.99 37.66
CA GLU A 224 7.34 0.14 38.20
C GLU A 224 6.92 0.48 39.63
N GLU A 225 5.62 0.46 39.94
CA GLU A 225 5.10 0.64 41.30
C GLU A 225 5.59 -0.45 42.26
N ALA A 226 5.71 -1.69 41.76
CA ALA A 226 6.30 -2.80 42.51
C ALA A 226 7.84 -2.75 42.63
N SER A 227 8.48 -1.64 42.19
CA SER A 227 9.95 -1.49 42.15
C SER A 227 10.68 -2.56 41.33
N ILE A 228 9.98 -3.18 40.37
CA ILE A 228 10.57 -4.15 39.45
C ILE A 228 11.23 -3.40 38.29
N LYS A 229 12.53 -3.62 38.09
CA LYS A 229 13.27 -2.96 37.01
C LYS A 229 12.82 -3.49 35.64
N THR A 230 12.05 -2.68 34.92
CA THR A 230 11.69 -2.90 33.52
C THR A 230 12.85 -2.48 32.60
N ILE A 231 13.23 -3.37 31.66
CA ILE A 231 14.24 -3.10 30.62
C ILE A 231 13.64 -3.56 29.29
N MET A 232 13.78 -2.72 28.25
CA MET A 232 13.39 -3.09 26.90
C MET A 232 14.59 -3.67 26.15
N ALA A 233 14.49 -4.93 25.75
CA ALA A 233 15.45 -5.55 24.83
C ALA A 233 14.74 -5.80 23.50
N THR A 234 15.17 -5.11 22.43
CA THR A 234 14.61 -5.31 21.09
C THR A 234 15.71 -5.70 20.11
N GLY A 235 15.42 -6.61 19.19
CA GLY A 235 16.32 -7.03 18.11
C GLY A 235 16.18 -6.23 16.82
N LYS A 236 15.51 -5.06 16.85
CA LYS A 236 15.40 -4.18 15.67
C LYS A 236 16.52 -3.15 15.69
N ILE A 237 17.24 -3.02 14.58
CA ILE A 237 18.16 -1.91 14.35
C ILE A 237 17.30 -0.72 13.88
N GLY A 238 17.16 0.32 14.71
CA GLY A 238 16.46 1.56 14.37
C GLY A 238 15.66 2.17 15.53
N ILE A 239 15.59 3.51 15.55
CA ILE A 239 14.90 4.35 16.54
C ILE A 239 13.41 3.97 16.59
N ILE A 240 12.95 3.49 17.75
CA ILE A 240 11.52 3.26 18.03
C ILE A 240 11.05 4.45 18.87
N PHE A 241 10.32 5.38 18.26
CA PHE A 241 9.69 6.48 18.96
C PHE A 241 8.31 6.06 19.48
N PHE A 242 8.05 6.27 20.77
CA PHE A 242 6.70 6.16 21.33
C PHE A 242 6.07 7.56 21.36
N PRO A 243 4.82 7.74 20.88
CA PRO A 243 4.15 9.03 20.93
C PRO A 243 4.01 9.53 22.37
N SER A 244 4.07 10.86 22.52
CA SER A 244 4.24 11.67 23.74
C SER A 244 3.22 11.43 24.86
N SER A 245 2.15 10.66 24.62
CA SER A 245 1.16 10.27 25.63
C SER A 245 1.63 9.09 26.50
N ILE A 246 2.79 8.51 26.20
CA ILE A 246 3.41 7.44 26.98
C ILE A 246 4.76 7.98 27.47
N GLN A 247 4.73 8.68 28.60
CA GLN A 247 5.91 9.03 29.38
C GLN A 247 6.51 7.76 30.01
N CYS A 248 7.00 6.83 29.19
CA CYS A 248 7.93 5.81 29.66
C CYS A 248 9.32 6.42 29.55
N HIS A 249 9.82 6.99 30.66
CA HIS A 249 11.12 7.68 30.73
C HIS A 249 12.32 6.86 30.22
N LYS A 250 12.18 5.53 30.10
CA LYS A 250 13.21 4.64 29.57
C LYS A 250 13.16 4.40 28.06
N CYS A 251 12.06 4.72 27.38
CA CYS A 251 12.01 4.63 25.92
C CYS A 251 12.56 5.89 25.23
N SER A 252 12.65 7.00 25.97
CA SER A 252 13.21 8.28 25.52
C SER A 252 14.74 8.38 25.64
N GLY A 253 15.42 7.34 26.15
CA GLY A 253 16.85 7.34 26.47
C GLY A 253 17.76 6.61 25.46
N LEU A 254 17.23 6.17 24.33
CA LEU A 254 18.00 5.61 23.22
C LEU A 254 17.88 6.57 22.04
N ILE A 255 18.61 7.69 22.17
CA ILE A 255 18.87 8.66 21.09
C ILE A 255 19.74 7.98 20.03
#